data_AF-A0A7G6E6N6-F1
#
_entry.id   AF-A0A7G6E6N6-F1
#
_cell.length_a   1.000
_cell.length_b   1.000
_cell.length_c   1.000
_cell.angle_alpha   90.00
_cell.angle_beta   90.00
_cell.angle_gamma   90.00
#
_symmetry.space_group_name_H-M   'P 1'
#
loop_
_entity.id
_entity.type
_entity.pdbx_description
1 polymer ?
#
loop_
_entity_poly.entity_id
_entity_poly.type
_entity_poly.pdbx_seq_one_letter_code
_entity_poly.pdbx_strand_id
1 'polypeptide(L)'
;MLKTKAIFERKTYDFQPRDCVIEKIIELTSQQYDAFSKNMLDDYDFIQNNIDLMYCDRQGVYHCLLVVGEDRPDGILVESEGSSYARYAAFLPNACDFLAAHQEQTQGLHDAEPESAGMKMNL
;
A
#
# COMPACT_ATOMS: atom_id res chain seq x y z
N MET A 1 -18.25 1.72 19.53
CA MET A 1 -18.05 0.47 18.75
C MET A 1 -17.09 0.80 17.61
N LEU A 2 -16.05 -0.01 17.41
CA LEU A 2 -15.13 0.11 16.28
C LEU A 2 -15.75 -0.58 15.04
N LYS A 3 -15.57 0.00 13.85
CA LYS A 3 -16.11 -0.52 12.58
C LYS A 3 -14.98 -0.63 11.56
N THR A 4 -15.00 -1.69 10.76
CA THR A 4 -14.08 -1.92 9.64
C THR A 4 -14.73 -2.88 8.63
N LYS A 5 -14.05 -3.17 7.52
CA LYS A 5 -14.45 -4.16 6.52
C LYS A 5 -13.50 -5.36 6.55
N ALA A 6 -13.98 -6.51 6.11
CA ALA A 6 -13.17 -7.72 5.97
C ALA A 6 -13.78 -8.65 4.91
N ILE A 7 -12.94 -9.48 4.30
CA ILE A 7 -13.37 -10.60 3.46
C ILE A 7 -13.57 -11.82 4.37
N PHE A 8 -14.73 -12.46 4.27
CA PHE A 8 -15.08 -13.63 5.09
C PHE A 8 -15.05 -14.90 4.24
N GLU A 9 -14.14 -15.82 4.58
CA GLU A 9 -14.04 -17.11 3.92
C GLU A 9 -14.93 -18.16 4.58
N ARG A 10 -15.70 -18.90 3.78
CA ARG A 10 -16.59 -19.95 4.29
C ARG A 10 -15.85 -21.28 4.37
N LYS A 11 -15.65 -21.78 5.60
CA LYS A 11 -15.02 -23.08 5.87
C LYS A 11 -13.60 -23.19 5.32
N THR A 12 -12.80 -22.13 5.44
CA THR A 12 -11.36 -22.24 5.18
C THR A 12 -10.67 -23.05 6.27
N TYR A 13 -9.64 -23.81 5.91
CA TYR A 13 -8.77 -24.50 6.88
C TYR A 13 -7.83 -23.53 7.57
N ASP A 14 -7.32 -22.54 6.83
CA ASP A 14 -6.45 -21.50 7.33
C ASP A 14 -6.50 -20.29 6.37
N PHE A 15 -6.27 -19.09 6.89
CA PHE A 15 -5.96 -17.96 6.04
C PHE A 15 -4.47 -18.03 5.69
N GLN A 16 -4.13 -17.87 4.41
CA GLN A 16 -2.73 -17.85 3.96
C GLN A 16 -2.33 -16.42 3.57
N PRO A 17 -2.30 -15.46 4.51
CA PRO A 17 -1.85 -14.11 4.20
C PRO A 17 -0.40 -14.14 3.73
N ARG A 18 -0.06 -13.22 2.83
CA ARG A 18 1.30 -13.04 2.33
C ARG A 18 1.83 -11.73 2.85
N ASP A 19 3.10 -11.73 3.26
CA ASP A 19 3.82 -10.50 3.48
C ASP A 19 3.88 -9.73 2.16
N CYS A 20 3.69 -8.42 2.26
CA CYS A 20 3.77 -7.53 1.12
C CYS A 20 4.48 -6.23 1.46
N VAL A 21 5.15 -5.66 0.47
CA VAL A 21 5.79 -4.36 0.50
C VAL A 21 5.00 -3.43 -0.40
N ILE A 22 4.62 -2.26 0.12
CA ILE A 22 3.98 -1.21 -0.67
C ILE A 22 5.07 -0.37 -1.31
N GLU A 23 5.37 -0.63 -2.58
CA GLU A 23 6.40 0.09 -3.33
C GLU A 23 5.93 1.50 -3.71
N LYS A 24 4.63 1.65 -3.97
CA LYS A 24 4.05 2.94 -4.36
C LYS A 24 2.58 3.02 -4.04
N ILE A 25 2.14 4.21 -3.63
CA ILE A 25 0.74 4.55 -3.43
C ILE A 25 0.22 5.22 -4.70
N ILE A 26 -0.89 4.73 -5.23
CA ILE A 26 -1.61 5.29 -6.37
C ILE A 26 -2.91 5.88 -5.85
N GLU A 27 -3.02 7.21 -5.91
CA GLU A 27 -4.23 7.93 -5.53
C GLU A 27 -5.10 8.15 -6.77
N LEU A 28 -6.32 7.63 -6.72
CA LEU A 28 -7.33 7.80 -7.76
C LEU A 28 -8.46 8.70 -7.27
N THR A 29 -9.11 9.41 -8.19
CA THR A 29 -10.41 10.05 -7.88
C THR A 29 -11.44 9.00 -7.46
N SER A 30 -12.50 9.39 -6.74
CA SER A 30 -13.54 8.44 -6.31
C SER A 30 -14.15 7.68 -7.49
N GLN A 31 -14.36 8.35 -8.63
CA GLN A 31 -14.92 7.74 -9.84
C GLN A 31 -13.96 6.70 -10.44
N GLN A 32 -12.67 7.01 -10.55
CA GLN A 32 -11.67 6.09 -11.08
C GLN A 32 -11.50 4.87 -10.17
N TYR A 33 -11.45 5.08 -8.86
CA TYR A 33 -11.37 3.98 -7.89
C TYR A 33 -12.60 3.07 -7.94
N ASP A 34 -13.81 3.64 -7.99
CA ASP A 34 -15.03 2.85 -8.08
C ASP A 34 -15.13 2.06 -9.40
N ALA A 35 -14.57 2.59 -10.49
CA ALA A 35 -14.47 1.88 -11.76
C ALA A 35 -13.43 0.75 -11.69
N PHE A 36 -12.23 1.03 -11.18
CA PHE A 36 -11.15 0.06 -11.00
C PHE A 36 -11.55 -1.10 -10.09
N SER A 37 -12.08 -0.80 -8.89
CA SER A 37 -12.45 -1.82 -7.90
C SER A 37 -13.55 -2.79 -8.37
N LYS A 38 -14.32 -2.42 -9.40
CA LYS A 38 -15.34 -3.27 -10.02
C LYS A 38 -14.86 -4.00 -11.27
N ASN A 39 -13.75 -3.57 -11.88
CA ASN A 39 -13.27 -4.08 -13.16
C ASN A 39 -11.74 -4.30 -13.16
N MET A 40 -11.19 -4.88 -12.09
CA MET A 40 -9.75 -5.03 -11.86
C MET A 40 -8.95 -5.78 -12.95
N LEU A 41 -9.64 -6.49 -13.86
CA LEU A 41 -9.03 -7.22 -14.98
C LEU A 41 -8.96 -6.40 -16.28
N ASP A 42 -9.49 -5.17 -16.29
CA ASP A 42 -9.31 -4.24 -17.42
C ASP A 42 -7.88 -3.69 -17.43
N ASP A 43 -7.45 -3.17 -18.58
CA ASP A 43 -6.15 -2.52 -18.72
C ASP A 43 -6.16 -1.11 -18.12
N TYR A 44 -5.13 -0.82 -17.31
CA TYR A 44 -4.95 0.48 -16.66
C TYR A 44 -3.53 1.02 -16.86
N ASP A 45 -3.44 2.25 -17.37
CA ASP A 45 -2.16 2.93 -17.59
C ASP A 45 -1.33 3.05 -16.30
N PHE A 46 -1.97 3.27 -15.14
CA PHE A 46 -1.25 3.37 -13.87
C PHE A 46 -0.63 2.05 -13.44
N ILE A 47 -1.17 0.90 -13.85
CA ILE A 47 -0.55 -0.41 -13.59
C ILE A 47 0.61 -0.59 -14.57
N GLN A 48 0.34 -0.38 -15.87
CA GLN A 48 1.34 -0.50 -16.93
C GLN A 48 2.59 0.34 -16.67
N ASN A 49 2.40 1.58 -16.23
CA ASN A 49 3.49 2.53 -15.97
C ASN A 49 4.33 2.21 -14.72
N ASN A 50 3.92 1.24 -13.90
CA ASN A 50 4.62 0.87 -12.66
C ASN A 50 4.86 -0.66 -12.58
N ILE A 51 4.85 -1.37 -13.72
CA ILE A 51 5.07 -2.82 -13.77
C ILE A 51 6.38 -3.24 -13.09
N ASP A 52 7.43 -2.44 -13.24
CA ASP A 52 8.76 -2.70 -12.68
C ASP A 52 8.80 -2.65 -11.14
N LEU A 53 7.79 -2.05 -10.51
CA LEU A 53 7.63 -2.03 -9.06
C LEU A 53 6.86 -3.24 -8.52
N MET A 54 6.23 -4.05 -9.38
CA MET A 54 5.41 -5.18 -8.96
C MET A 54 6.09 -6.49 -9.30
N TYR A 55 6.38 -7.28 -8.26
CA TYR A 55 7.00 -8.61 -8.40
C TYR A 55 6.88 -9.41 -7.10
N CYS A 56 7.11 -10.73 -7.19
CA CYS A 56 7.30 -11.59 -6.04
C CYS A 56 8.80 -11.85 -5.84
N ASP A 57 9.32 -11.54 -4.66
CA ASP A 57 10.73 -11.76 -4.35
C ASP A 57 11.05 -13.25 -4.11
N ARG A 58 12.33 -13.57 -3.89
CA ARG A 58 12.77 -14.96 -3.66
C ARG A 58 12.28 -15.55 -2.33
N GLN A 59 11.82 -14.71 -1.40
CA GLN A 59 11.27 -15.12 -0.11
C GLN A 59 9.75 -15.28 -0.18
N GLY A 60 9.13 -14.93 -1.31
CA GLY A 60 7.69 -15.00 -1.50
C GLY A 60 6.94 -13.75 -1.05
N VAL A 61 7.64 -12.65 -0.79
CA VAL A 61 7.05 -11.36 -0.45
C VAL A 61 6.56 -10.69 -1.72
N TYR A 62 5.33 -10.20 -1.71
CA TYR A 62 4.77 -9.48 -2.85
C TYR A 62 5.12 -8.00 -2.75
N HIS A 63 5.77 -7.47 -3.76
CA HIS A 63 5.98 -6.04 -3.96
C HIS A 63 4.80 -5.51 -4.77
N CYS A 64 4.05 -4.58 -4.19
CA CYS A 64 2.73 -4.19 -4.66
C CYS A 64 2.60 -2.68 -4.82
N LEU A 65 1.67 -2.26 -5.67
CA LEU A 65 1.06 -0.94 -5.58
C LEU A 65 -0.05 -0.98 -4.51
N LEU A 66 -0.20 0.08 -3.72
CA LEU A 66 -1.41 0.33 -2.96
C LEU A 66 -2.26 1.36 -3.71
N VAL A 67 -3.40 0.93 -4.25
CA VAL A 67 -4.36 1.82 -4.90
C VAL A 67 -5.38 2.29 -3.85
N VAL A 68 -5.51 3.61 -3.69
CA VAL A 68 -6.49 4.26 -2.82
C VAL A 68 -7.36 5.21 -3.63
N GLY A 69 -8.57 5.47 -3.13
CA GLY A 69 -9.52 6.39 -3.76
C GLY A 69 -9.80 7.60 -2.88
N GLU A 70 -9.98 8.76 -3.50
CA GLU A 70 -10.55 9.94 -2.85
C GLU A 70 -11.88 9.57 -2.17
N ASP A 71 -12.07 10.01 -0.93
CA ASP A 71 -13.23 9.67 -0.08
C ASP A 71 -13.49 8.16 0.08
N ARG A 72 -12.45 7.33 -0.04
CA ARG A 72 -12.50 5.89 0.25
C ARG A 72 -11.54 5.57 1.39
N PRO A 73 -12.02 4.99 2.50
CA PRO A 73 -11.16 4.68 3.64
C PRO A 73 -10.27 3.45 3.42
N ASP A 74 -10.65 2.59 2.46
CA ASP A 74 -10.00 1.32 2.17
C ASP A 74 -9.16 1.42 0.89
N GLY A 75 -8.26 0.46 0.69
CA GLY A 75 -7.42 0.36 -0.50
C GLY A 75 -7.36 -1.06 -1.05
N ILE A 76 -6.73 -1.18 -2.23
CA ILE A 76 -6.48 -2.44 -2.91
C ILE A 76 -4.99 -2.54 -3.20
N LEU A 77 -4.34 -3.58 -2.69
CA LEU A 77 -2.99 -3.96 -3.08
C LEU A 77 -3.03 -4.64 -4.44
N VAL A 78 -2.09 -4.31 -5.32
CA VAL A 78 -1.99 -4.85 -6.68
C VAL A 78 -0.58 -5.35 -6.95
N GLU A 79 -0.49 -6.58 -7.45
CA GLU A 79 0.69 -7.15 -8.10
C GLU A 79 0.23 -7.66 -9.48
N SER A 80 0.95 -7.30 -10.55
CA SER A 80 0.47 -7.46 -11.93
C SER A 80 1.09 -8.64 -12.69
N GLU A 81 2.19 -9.20 -12.20
CA GLU A 81 3.04 -10.17 -12.86
C GLU A 81 3.41 -9.73 -14.30
N GLY A 82 3.70 -8.43 -14.47
CA GLY A 82 4.06 -7.86 -15.77
C GLY A 82 2.88 -7.51 -16.69
N SER A 83 1.65 -7.51 -16.18
CA SER A 83 0.44 -7.18 -16.94
C SER A 83 -0.02 -5.72 -16.71
N SER A 84 -0.91 -5.21 -17.56
CA SER A 84 -1.56 -3.91 -17.41
C SER A 84 -2.80 -3.91 -16.49
N TYR A 85 -3.10 -5.04 -15.85
CA TYR A 85 -4.26 -5.23 -14.99
C TYR A 85 -3.85 -5.85 -13.64
N ALA A 86 -4.75 -5.85 -12.66
CA ALA A 86 -4.48 -6.38 -11.33
C ALA A 86 -4.61 -7.91 -11.29
N ARG A 87 -3.56 -8.61 -11.73
CA ARG A 87 -3.52 -10.08 -11.76
C ARG A 87 -3.66 -10.69 -10.38
N TYR A 88 -2.98 -10.13 -9.39
CA TYR A 88 -3.17 -10.40 -7.98
C TYR A 88 -3.65 -9.13 -7.30
N ALA A 89 -4.69 -9.27 -6.48
CA ALA A 89 -5.24 -8.18 -5.70
C ALA A 89 -5.57 -8.62 -4.28
N ALA A 90 -5.36 -7.73 -3.32
CA ALA A 90 -5.77 -7.93 -1.93
C ALA A 90 -6.48 -6.69 -1.38
N PHE A 91 -7.57 -6.90 -0.66
CA PHE A 91 -8.32 -5.83 -0.02
C PHE A 91 -7.66 -5.41 1.29
N LEU A 92 -7.33 -4.12 1.43
CA LEU A 92 -6.77 -3.54 2.64
C LEU A 92 -7.79 -2.60 3.30
N PRO A 93 -8.51 -3.04 4.35
CA PRO A 93 -9.44 -2.16 5.04
C PRO A 93 -8.70 -1.04 5.77
N ASN A 94 -9.34 0.12 5.88
CA ASN A 94 -8.81 1.29 6.60
C ASN A 94 -7.39 1.71 6.13
N ALA A 95 -7.09 1.55 4.83
CA ALA A 95 -5.80 1.89 4.24
C ALA A 95 -5.39 3.36 4.51
N CYS A 96 -6.34 4.31 4.53
CA CYS A 96 -6.02 5.71 4.83
C CYS A 96 -5.51 5.90 6.27
N ASP A 97 -6.11 5.21 7.25
CA ASP A 97 -5.64 5.25 8.65
C ASP A 97 -4.26 4.61 8.78
N PHE A 98 -4.04 3.48 8.09
CA PHE A 98 -2.74 2.83 8.01
C PHE A 98 -1.67 3.78 7.45
N LEU A 99 -1.96 4.49 6.37
CA LEU A 99 -1.03 5.44 5.75
C LEU A 99 -0.74 6.66 6.65
N ALA A 100 -1.78 7.24 7.26
CA ALA A 100 -1.63 8.37 8.18
C ALA A 100 -0.70 8.02 9.36
N ALA A 101 -0.90 6.84 9.96
CA ALA A 101 -0.06 6.39 11.06
C ALA A 101 1.43 6.21 10.67
N HIS A 102 1.72 5.75 9.44
CA HIS A 102 3.11 5.59 8.98
C HIS A 102 3.80 6.92 8.63
N GLN A 103 3.04 7.91 8.16
CA GLN A 103 3.57 9.26 7.90
C GLN A 103 4.00 9.94 9.21
N GLU A 104 3.18 9.86 10.26
CA GLU A 104 3.49 10.40 11.60
C GLU A 104 4.77 9.79 12.20
N GLN A 105 4.97 8.48 12.02
CA GLN A 105 6.17 7.78 12.50
C GLN A 105 7.44 8.18 11.73
N THR A 106 7.32 8.44 10.43
CA THR A 106 8.46 8.84 9.59
C THR A 106 8.86 10.29 9.85
N GLN A 107 7.88 11.19 10.10
CA GLN A 107 8.15 12.58 10.45
C GLN A 107 8.75 12.75 11.84
N GLY A 108 8.33 11.97 12.84
CA GLY A 108 8.93 12.01 14.18
C GLY A 108 10.41 11.62 14.23
N LEU A 109 10.93 10.95 13.19
CA LEU A 109 12.35 10.59 13.07
C LEU A 109 13.20 11.70 12.41
N HIS A 110 12.59 12.57 11.59
CA HIS A 110 13.28 13.73 10.99
C HIS A 110 13.41 14.91 11.97
N ASP A 111 12.51 15.03 12.95
CA ASP A 111 12.57 16.09 13.97
C ASP A 111 13.57 15.79 15.11
N ALA A 112 14.21 14.61 15.10
CA ALA A 112 15.31 14.27 16.01
C ALA A 112 16.67 14.71 15.40
N GLU A 113 16.93 16.02 15.36
CA GLU A 113 18.28 16.51 15.05
C GLU A 113 19.30 16.09 16.14
N PRO A 114 20.57 15.82 15.77
CA PRO A 114 21.61 15.46 16.72
C PRO A 114 21.98 16.70 17.55
N GLU A 115 21.84 16.63 18.87
CA GLU A 115 22.40 17.65 19.77
C GLU A 115 23.88 17.83 19.42
N SER A 116 24.20 19.03 18.94
CA SER A 116 25.53 19.43 18.54
C SER A 116 26.52 19.09 19.64
N ALA A 117 27.51 18.25 19.34
CA ALA A 117 28.73 18.14 20.12
C ALA A 117 29.52 19.45 19.94
N GLY A 118 29.04 20.50 20.60
CA GLY A 118 29.74 21.75 20.79
C GLY A 118 30.90 21.52 21.75
N MET A 119 32.01 20.96 21.25
CA MET A 119 33.28 21.04 21.98
C MET A 119 33.86 22.43 21.75
N LYS A 120 33.50 23.37 22.63
CA LYS A 120 34.20 24.63 22.78
C LYS A 120 35.50 24.41 23.58
N MET A 121 36.44 25.31 23.29
CA MET A 121 37.60 25.73 24.10
C MET A 121 38.89 24.91 23.89
N ASN A 122 40.08 25.48 23.73
CA ASN A 122 40.56 26.86 23.76
C ASN A 122 42.01 26.89 23.21
N LEU A 123 42.54 28.11 23.00
CA LEU A 123 43.93 28.44 22.65
C LEU A 123 45.00 27.48 23.19
#